data_AF-A0A2V4NYJ4-F1
#
_entry.id   AF-A0A2V4NYJ4-F1
#
_cell.length_a   1.000
_cell.length_b   1.000
_cell.length_c   1.000
_cell.angle_alpha   90.00
_cell.angle_beta   90.00
_cell.angle_gamma   90.00
#
_symmetry.space_group_name_H-M   'P 1'
#
loop_
_entity.id
_entity.type
_entity.pdbx_description
1 polymer ?
#
loop_
_entity_poly.entity_id
_entity_poly.type
_entity_poly.pdbx_seq_one_letter_code
_entity_poly.pdbx_strand_id
1 'polypeptide(L)'
;MTGADAAGPTGVEASATKTLAEKIDGLFQVVRRPNREQYSHEEVAKACREATGETFSATYLWQLRTGRRDNPTKRHLEALAQFFQVPVAYFFDDDQGAAIAQELELLGALRDAGVRSVALRAVNLSPEGVGTISDLIDVIARREGGAK
;
A
#
# COMPACT_ATOMS: atom_id res chain seq x y z
N MET A 1 -41.48 25.25 31.13
CA MET A 1 -41.10 23.87 31.46
C MET A 1 -40.88 23.15 30.13
N THR A 2 -39.63 23.06 29.64
CA THR A 2 -38.68 21.93 29.81
C THR A 2 -39.12 20.71 28.98
N GLY A 3 -38.37 20.12 28.04
CA GLY A 3 -37.06 20.33 27.42
C GLY A 3 -37.14 19.75 25.98
N ALA A 4 -36.27 20.16 25.05
CA ALA A 4 -35.01 19.47 24.75
C ALA A 4 -35.20 17.97 24.42
N ASP A 5 -35.15 17.62 23.13
CA ASP A 5 -34.11 16.70 22.64
C ASP A 5 -34.07 16.71 21.10
N ALA A 6 -33.08 17.42 20.56
CA ALA A 6 -32.68 17.33 19.16
C ALA A 6 -31.62 16.22 19.07
N ALA A 7 -32.06 14.98 18.94
CA ALA A 7 -31.18 13.86 18.67
C ALA A 7 -30.94 13.75 17.16
N GLY A 8 -30.02 14.55 16.64
CA GLY A 8 -29.33 14.18 15.41
C GLY A 8 -28.35 13.05 15.74
N PRO A 9 -28.33 11.93 15.02
CA PRO A 9 -27.21 11.02 15.13
C PRO A 9 -26.02 11.65 14.42
N THR A 10 -25.15 12.25 15.23
CA THR A 10 -23.71 12.35 15.00
C THR A 10 -23.19 10.96 14.65
N GLY A 11 -22.80 10.77 13.39
CA GLY A 11 -21.99 9.66 12.94
C GLY A 11 -20.83 10.26 12.17
N VAL A 12 -19.83 10.77 12.88
CA VAL A 12 -18.49 10.94 12.31
C VAL A 12 -18.09 9.55 11.84
N GLU A 13 -17.91 9.36 10.54
CA GLU A 13 -17.35 8.14 9.97
C GLU A 13 -15.97 7.92 10.61
N ALA A 14 -15.95 7.10 11.66
CA ALA A 14 -14.71 6.54 12.15
C ALA A 14 -14.11 5.79 10.97
N SER A 15 -12.98 6.29 10.45
CA SER A 15 -12.15 5.59 9.49
C SER A 15 -11.91 4.19 10.04
N ALA A 16 -12.66 3.20 9.54
CA ALA A 16 -12.63 1.85 10.08
C ALA A 16 -11.19 1.33 9.93
N THR A 17 -10.56 1.03 11.07
CA THR A 17 -9.23 0.42 11.13
C THR A 17 -9.16 -0.75 10.15
N LYS A 18 -8.27 -0.67 9.15
CA LYS A 18 -8.02 -1.77 8.22
C LYS A 18 -7.50 -2.97 8.99
N THR A 19 -8.11 -4.13 8.77
CA THR A 19 -7.64 -5.41 9.30
C THR A 19 -6.25 -5.76 8.77
N LEU A 20 -5.54 -6.65 9.47
CA LEU A 20 -4.25 -7.17 9.00
C LEU A 20 -4.34 -7.77 7.59
N ALA A 21 -5.43 -8.49 7.31
CA ALA A 21 -5.69 -9.09 6.01
C ALA A 21 -5.79 -8.03 4.90
N GLU A 22 -6.53 -6.95 5.14
CA GLU A 22 -6.66 -5.82 4.21
C GLU A 22 -5.34 -5.07 4.03
N LYS A 23 -4.57 -4.88 5.11
CA LYS A 23 -3.23 -4.28 5.05
C LYS A 23 -2.30 -5.13 4.17
N ILE A 24 -2.26 -6.44 4.37
CA ILE A 24 -1.44 -7.36 3.56
C ILE A 24 -1.92 -7.39 2.10
N ASP A 25 -3.23 -7.51 1.86
CA ASP A 25 -3.77 -7.52 0.50
C ASP A 25 -3.47 -6.21 -0.24
N GLY A 26 -3.59 -5.07 0.44
CA GLY A 26 -3.20 -3.76 -0.09
C GLY A 26 -1.74 -3.73 -0.56
N LEU A 27 -0.82 -4.33 0.19
CA LEU A 27 0.59 -4.42 -0.24
C LEU A 27 0.77 -5.25 -1.52
N PHE A 28 0.04 -6.37 -1.67
CA PHE A 28 0.02 -7.14 -2.92
C PHE A 28 -0.58 -6.36 -4.10
N GLN A 29 -1.49 -5.42 -3.82
CA GLN A 29 -2.11 -4.59 -4.84
C GLN A 29 -1.22 -3.43 -5.28
N VAL A 30 -0.43 -2.84 -4.38
CA VAL A 30 0.42 -1.66 -4.65
C VAL A 30 1.80 -2.07 -5.15
N VAL A 31 2.43 -3.06 -4.52
CA VAL A 31 3.79 -3.47 -4.85
C VAL A 31 3.73 -4.54 -5.94
N ARG A 32 3.94 -4.11 -7.18
CA ARG A 32 3.90 -4.97 -8.37
C ARG A 32 5.30 -5.32 -8.85
N ARG A 33 5.36 -6.44 -9.57
CA ARG A 33 6.54 -6.85 -10.34
C ARG A 33 6.80 -5.82 -11.46
N PRO A 34 8.01 -5.78 -12.06
CA PRO A 34 8.31 -4.90 -13.19
C PRO A 34 7.39 -5.11 -14.40
N ASN A 35 6.81 -6.31 -14.55
CA ASN A 35 5.83 -6.63 -15.57
C ASN A 35 4.37 -6.28 -15.17
N ARG A 36 4.18 -5.53 -14.08
CA ARG A 36 2.88 -5.08 -13.52
C ARG A 36 1.98 -6.19 -12.94
N GLU A 37 2.45 -7.42 -12.86
CA GLU A 37 1.73 -8.51 -12.20
C GLU A 37 1.89 -8.45 -10.67
N GLN A 38 0.94 -9.06 -9.94
CA GLN A 38 1.11 -9.29 -8.50
C GLN A 38 2.21 -10.32 -8.26
N TYR A 39 2.93 -10.17 -7.15
CA TYR A 39 3.75 -11.26 -6.64
C TYR A 39 2.85 -12.45 -6.25
N SER A 40 3.34 -13.66 -6.52
CA SER A 40 2.71 -14.88 -6.02
C SER A 40 3.01 -15.07 -4.53
N HIS A 41 2.13 -15.79 -3.83
CA HIS A 41 2.37 -16.12 -2.42
C HIS A 41 3.66 -16.93 -2.22
N GLU A 42 4.06 -17.75 -3.19
CA GLU A 42 5.30 -18.54 -3.10
C GLU A 42 6.54 -17.66 -3.21
N GLU A 43 6.55 -16.68 -4.12
CA GLU A 43 7.66 -15.71 -4.23
C GLU A 43 7.84 -14.92 -2.93
N VAL A 44 6.76 -14.38 -2.38
CA VAL A 44 6.82 -13.59 -1.14
C VAL A 44 7.22 -14.47 0.05
N ALA A 45 6.62 -15.65 0.18
CA ALA A 45 6.95 -16.57 1.27
C ALA A 45 8.40 -17.03 1.20
N LYS A 46 8.92 -17.36 0.00
CA LYS A 46 10.32 -17.71 -0.20
C LYS A 46 11.25 -16.57 0.26
N ALA A 47 10.99 -15.34 -0.18
CA ALA A 47 11.80 -14.19 0.21
C ALA A 47 11.76 -13.95 1.74
N CYS A 48 10.59 -14.12 2.37
CA CYS A 48 10.46 -14.00 3.82
C CYS A 48 11.26 -15.08 4.58
N ARG A 49 11.29 -16.32 4.09
CA ARG A 49 12.12 -17.40 4.65
C ARG A 49 13.60 -17.06 4.53
N GLU A 50 14.03 -16.59 3.37
CA GLU A 50 15.44 -16.23 3.11
C GLU A 50 15.89 -15.05 3.98
N ALA A 51 15.01 -14.08 4.24
CA ALA A 51 15.31 -12.92 5.07
C ALA A 51 15.37 -13.23 6.58
N THR A 52 14.51 -14.13 7.08
CA THR A 52 14.40 -14.42 8.52
C THR A 52 15.14 -15.65 8.99
N GLY A 53 15.41 -16.60 8.08
CA GLY A 53 15.88 -17.94 8.42
C GLY A 53 14.80 -18.84 9.04
N GLU A 54 13.55 -18.37 9.11
CA GLU A 54 12.43 -19.10 9.74
C GLU A 54 11.51 -19.74 8.70
N THR A 55 10.68 -20.68 9.15
CA THR A 55 9.64 -21.26 8.31
C THR A 55 8.51 -20.25 8.07
N PHE A 56 8.30 -19.91 6.81
CA PHE A 56 7.21 -19.03 6.35
C PHE A 56 6.62 -19.65 5.07
N SER A 57 5.45 -20.28 5.13
CA SER A 57 4.88 -20.98 3.96
C SER A 57 3.93 -20.10 3.15
N ALA A 58 3.77 -20.39 1.85
CA ALA A 58 2.80 -19.69 1.01
C ALA A 58 1.34 -19.91 1.48
N THR A 59 1.05 -21.09 2.03
CA THR A 59 -0.27 -21.38 2.63
C THR A 59 -0.53 -20.50 3.84
N TYR A 60 0.47 -20.31 4.71
CA TYR A 60 0.35 -19.42 5.85
C TYR A 60 0.15 -17.96 5.42
N LEU A 61 0.90 -17.50 4.40
CA LEU A 61 0.71 -16.17 3.83
C LEU A 61 -0.70 -15.96 3.29
N TRP A 62 -1.23 -16.95 2.56
CA TRP A 62 -2.60 -16.89 2.06
C TRP A 62 -3.63 -16.86 3.20
N GLN A 63 -3.40 -17.60 4.29
CA GLN A 63 -4.26 -17.54 5.48
C GLN A 63 -4.25 -16.15 6.13
N LEU A 64 -3.09 -15.49 6.19
CA LEU A 64 -2.98 -14.12 6.68
C LEU A 64 -3.71 -13.13 5.77
N ARG A 65 -3.49 -13.24 4.45
CA ARG A 65 -4.11 -12.37 3.43
C ARG A 65 -5.64 -12.51 3.38
N THR A 66 -6.17 -13.68 3.71
CA THR A 66 -7.62 -13.96 3.73
C THR A 66 -8.26 -13.83 5.11
N GLY A 67 -7.49 -13.44 6.13
CA GLY A 67 -7.97 -13.31 7.52
C GLY A 67 -8.29 -14.64 8.22
N ARG A 68 -7.95 -15.79 7.62
CA ARG A 68 -8.06 -17.11 8.27
C ARG A 68 -7.07 -17.28 9.42
N ARG A 69 -5.98 -16.51 9.38
CA ARG A 69 -5.10 -16.25 10.53
C ARG A 69 -4.86 -14.75 10.62
N ASP A 70 -4.74 -14.27 11.84
CA ASP A 70 -4.63 -12.84 12.17
C ASP A 70 -3.51 -12.55 13.17
N ASN A 71 -2.90 -13.58 13.75
CA ASN A 71 -1.86 -13.46 14.77
C ASN A 71 -0.48 -13.96 14.26
N PRO A 72 0.20 -13.22 13.37
CA PRO A 72 1.58 -13.52 12.99
C PRO A 72 2.58 -13.10 14.06
N THR A 73 3.76 -13.72 14.02
CA THR A 73 4.86 -13.28 14.88
C THR A 73 5.38 -11.92 14.40
N LYS A 74 6.00 -11.15 15.31
CA LYS A 74 6.68 -9.90 14.95
C LYS A 74 7.69 -10.10 13.80
N ARG A 75 8.43 -11.21 13.83
CA ARG A 75 9.43 -11.52 12.80
C ARG A 75 8.82 -11.78 11.43
N HIS A 76 7.65 -12.42 11.39
CA HIS A 76 6.89 -12.59 10.14
C HIS A 76 6.43 -11.25 9.58
N LEU A 77 5.99 -10.32 10.43
CA LEU A 77 5.63 -8.96 10.01
C LEU A 77 6.85 -8.15 9.55
N GLU A 78 7.99 -8.28 10.23
CA GLU A 78 9.26 -7.67 9.79
C GLU A 78 9.71 -8.21 8.42
N ALA A 79 9.54 -9.51 8.17
CA ALA A 79 9.86 -10.12 6.87
C ALA A 79 8.98 -9.58 5.74
N LEU A 80 7.66 -9.50 5.98
CA LEU A 80 6.72 -8.92 5.02
C LEU A 80 7.02 -7.44 4.80
N ALA A 81 7.31 -6.70 5.87
CA ALA A 81 7.71 -5.30 5.82
C ALA A 81 8.97 -5.12 4.97
N GLN A 82 9.98 -5.96 5.18
CA GLN A 82 11.21 -5.95 4.39
C GLN A 82 10.95 -6.30 2.92
N PHE A 83 10.12 -7.30 2.63
CA PHE A 83 9.82 -7.70 1.25
C PHE A 83 9.09 -6.59 0.48
N PHE A 84 8.00 -6.08 1.05
CA PHE A 84 7.22 -4.98 0.47
C PHE A 84 7.88 -3.62 0.65
N GLN A 85 9.01 -3.61 1.37
CA GLN A 85 9.85 -2.47 1.65
C GLN A 85 9.02 -1.32 2.26
N VAL A 86 8.31 -1.64 3.33
CA VAL A 86 7.45 -0.75 4.12
C VAL A 86 7.91 -0.74 5.57
N PRO A 87 7.65 0.32 6.36
CA PRO A 87 7.91 0.30 7.80
C PRO A 87 7.06 -0.78 8.48
N VAL A 88 7.65 -1.54 9.42
CA VAL A 88 6.90 -2.58 10.16
C VAL A 88 5.70 -2.01 10.94
N ALA A 89 5.78 -0.73 11.34
CA ALA A 89 4.70 0.02 11.99
C ALA A 89 3.41 0.06 11.15
N TYR A 90 3.49 -0.10 9.83
CA TYR A 90 2.33 -0.18 8.93
C TYR A 90 1.30 -1.21 9.40
N PHE A 91 1.76 -2.34 9.96
CA PHE A 91 0.88 -3.40 10.42
C PHE A 91 0.21 -3.13 11.77
N PHE A 92 0.74 -2.21 12.58
CA PHE A 92 0.36 -2.03 13.98
C PHE A 92 -0.37 -0.73 14.30
N ASP A 93 -0.23 0.29 13.46
CA ASP A 93 -0.73 1.62 13.76
C ASP A 93 -1.91 1.99 12.85
N ASP A 94 -2.95 2.57 13.42
CA ASP A 94 -4.20 2.87 12.73
C ASP A 94 -4.23 4.31 12.22
N ASP A 95 -3.57 5.24 12.92
CA ASP A 95 -3.40 6.63 12.48
C ASP A 95 -2.08 6.81 11.70
N GLN A 96 -0.96 6.23 12.17
CA GLN A 96 0.30 6.27 11.42
C GLN A 96 0.27 5.34 10.20
N GLY A 97 -0.47 4.23 10.26
CA GLY A 97 -0.58 3.30 9.14
C GLY A 97 -1.24 3.93 7.91
N ALA A 98 -2.20 4.85 8.10
CA ALA A 98 -2.86 5.58 7.02
C ALA A 98 -1.94 6.63 6.37
N ALA A 99 -1.19 7.39 7.17
CA ALA A 99 -0.19 8.33 6.67
C ALA A 99 0.95 7.61 5.94
N ILE A 100 1.45 6.52 6.51
CA ILE A 100 2.46 5.65 5.90
C ILE A 100 1.91 4.98 4.63
N ALA A 101 0.62 4.62 4.56
CA ALA A 101 0.01 4.05 3.35
C ALA A 101 0.02 5.03 2.17
N GLN A 102 -0.32 6.31 2.39
CA GLN A 102 -0.24 7.35 1.35
C GLN A 102 1.21 7.58 0.91
N GLU A 103 2.14 7.63 1.87
CA GLU A 103 3.57 7.79 1.56
C GLU A 103 4.14 6.56 0.83
N LEU A 104 3.64 5.36 1.13
CA LEU A 104 3.98 4.11 0.45
C LEU A 104 3.42 3.99 -0.96
N GLU A 105 2.23 4.52 -1.21
CA GLU A 105 1.68 4.60 -2.56
C GLU A 105 2.57 5.48 -3.45
N LEU A 106 3.01 6.62 -2.91
CA LEU A 106 3.98 7.50 -3.55
C LEU A 106 5.36 6.84 -3.73
N LEU A 107 5.91 6.20 -2.69
CA LEU A 107 7.19 5.49 -2.75
C LEU A 107 7.15 4.26 -3.66
N GLY A 108 6.02 3.55 -3.68
CA GLY A 108 5.74 2.42 -4.55
C GLY A 108 5.72 2.86 -6.02
N ALA A 109 5.04 3.97 -6.32
CA ALA A 109 5.11 4.60 -7.63
C ALA A 109 6.56 4.97 -7.99
N LEU A 110 7.32 5.58 -7.08
CA LEU A 110 8.74 5.93 -7.29
C LEU A 110 9.73 4.74 -7.32
N ARG A 111 9.28 3.52 -7.00
CA ARG A 111 10.07 2.29 -7.19
C ARG A 111 9.94 1.73 -8.59
N ASP A 112 8.88 2.06 -9.31
CA ASP A 112 8.81 1.78 -10.74
C ASP A 112 9.98 2.50 -11.44
N ALA A 113 10.81 1.74 -12.15
CA ALA A 113 12.01 2.27 -12.77
C ALA A 113 11.68 3.35 -13.81
N GLY A 114 10.52 3.26 -14.46
CA GLY A 114 10.01 4.26 -15.39
C GLY A 114 9.61 5.54 -14.67
N VAL A 115 8.78 5.45 -13.64
CA VAL A 115 8.33 6.59 -12.82
C VAL A 115 9.51 7.28 -12.13
N ARG A 116 10.46 6.53 -11.57
CA ARG A 116 11.70 7.08 -10.99
C ARG A 116 12.50 7.86 -12.03
N SER A 117 12.62 7.32 -13.24
CA SER A 117 13.34 7.95 -14.33
C SER A 117 12.68 9.26 -14.78
N VAL A 118 11.35 9.32 -14.77
CA VAL A 118 10.59 10.56 -15.03
C VAL A 118 10.79 11.57 -13.89
N ALA A 119 10.64 11.13 -12.63
CA ALA A 119 10.83 11.98 -11.46
C ALA A 119 12.24 12.61 -11.41
N LEU A 120 13.29 11.82 -11.62
CA LEU A 120 14.68 12.30 -11.65
C LEU A 120 14.95 13.32 -12.77
N ARG A 121 14.27 13.19 -13.93
CA ARG A 121 14.35 14.19 -15.00
C ARG A 121 13.55 15.45 -14.68
N ALA A 122 12.41 15.30 -14.02
CA ALA A 122 11.55 16.41 -13.63
C ALA A 122 12.22 17.37 -12.63
N VAL A 123 13.16 16.89 -11.80
CA VAL A 123 13.91 17.73 -10.84
C VAL A 123 14.69 18.86 -11.51
N ASN A 124 15.09 18.68 -12.77
CA ASN A 124 15.86 19.68 -13.53
C ASN A 124 14.99 20.62 -14.37
N LEU A 125 13.66 20.53 -14.27
CA LEU A 125 12.74 21.37 -15.02
C LEU A 125 12.34 22.62 -14.24
N SER A 126 11.96 23.66 -14.98
CA SER A 126 11.28 24.81 -14.40
C SER A 126 9.89 24.41 -13.88
N PRO A 127 9.29 25.19 -12.94
CA PRO A 127 7.93 24.96 -12.47
C PRO A 127 6.89 24.85 -13.60
N GLU A 128 7.04 25.67 -14.64
CA GLU A 128 6.19 25.63 -15.85
C GLU A 128 6.37 24.33 -16.65
N GLY A 129 7.62 23.84 -16.76
CA GLY A 129 7.91 22.56 -17.38
C GLY A 129 7.32 21.37 -16.61
N VAL A 130 7.36 21.41 -15.28
CA VAL A 130 6.70 20.41 -14.41
C VAL A 130 5.18 20.43 -14.59
N GLY A 131 4.57 21.63 -14.70
CA GLY A 131 3.15 21.79 -14.99
C GLY A 131 2.76 21.16 -16.33
N THR A 132 3.53 21.42 -17.38
CA THR A 132 3.30 20.86 -18.73
C THR A 132 3.35 19.33 -18.74
N ILE A 133 4.31 18.73 -18.02
CA ILE A 133 4.39 17.27 -17.88
C ILE A 133 3.17 16.72 -17.14
N SER A 134 2.73 17.40 -16.08
CA SER A 134 1.56 16.97 -15.29
C SER A 134 0.29 16.95 -16.15
N ASP A 135 0.07 17.99 -16.96
CA ASP A 135 -1.06 18.06 -17.89
C ASP A 135 -1.04 16.92 -18.93
N LEU A 136 0.14 16.57 -19.45
CA LEU A 136 0.30 15.46 -20.38
C LEU A 136 0.01 14.11 -19.73
N ILE A 137 0.45 13.89 -18.49
CA ILE A 137 0.13 12.69 -17.70
C ILE A 137 -1.38 12.57 -17.54
N ASP A 138 -2.07 13.66 -17.18
CA ASP A 138 -3.53 13.67 -17.02
C ASP A 138 -4.29 13.36 -18.31
N VAL A 139 -3.80 13.86 -19.46
CA VAL A 139 -4.38 13.54 -20.77
C VAL A 139 -4.25 12.05 -21.09
N ILE A 140 -3.09 11.46 -20.82
CA ILE A 140 -2.85 10.03 -21.06
C ILE A 140 -3.69 9.17 -20.11
N ALA A 141 -3.70 9.49 -18.82
CA ALA A 141 -4.48 8.78 -17.81
C ALA A 141 -5.99 8.75 -18.12
N ARG A 142 -6.54 9.88 -18.60
CA ARG A 142 -7.94 9.94 -19.05
C ARG A 142 -8.22 9.03 -20.25
N ARG A 143 -7.28 8.89 -21.20
CA ARG A 143 -7.43 8.02 -22.37
C ARG A 143 -7.35 6.54 -21.99
N GLU A 144 -6.44 6.18 -21.11
CA GLU A 144 -6.30 4.80 -20.64
C GLU A 144 -7.44 4.39 -19.70
N GLY A 145 -7.93 5.31 -18.85
CA GLY A 145 -9.07 5.09 -17.98
C GLY A 145 -10.43 5.01 -18.70
N GLY A 146 -10.53 5.57 -19.91
CA GLY A 146 -11.71 5.48 -20.78
C GLY A 146 -11.76 4.22 -21.68
N ALA A 147 -10.73 3.37 -21.65
CA ALA A 147 -10.62 2.16 -22.47
C ALA A 147 -11.05 0.87 -21.74
N LYS A 148 -11.90 0.99 -20.71
CA LYS A 148 -12.40 -0.14 -19.92
C LYS A 148 -13.89 -0.38 -20.13
#